data_AF-A0A562LJS5-F1
#
_entry.id   AF-A0A562LJS5-F1
#
_cell.length_a   1.000
_cell.length_b   1.000
_cell.length_c   1.000
_cell.angle_alpha   90.00
_cell.angle_beta   90.00
_cell.angle_gamma   90.00
#
_symmetry.space_group_name_H-M   'P 1'
#
loop_
_entity.id
_entity.type
_entity.pdbx_description
1 polymer ?
#
loop_
_entity_poly.entity_id
_entity_poly.type
_entity_poly.pdbx_seq_one_letter_code
_entity_poly.pdbx_strand_id
1 'polypeptide(L)' 'MLTQRDARVIELLPHIKVPSLIVVGADDTPFLAASDYMAVKIPGAQKVVIPAAGHSVNIDQPEAFVDAVTPFLKNLPE' A
#
# COMPACT_ATOMS: atom_id res chain seq x y z
N MET A 1 -14.94 -12.54 11.80
CA MET A 1 -14.93 -11.25 11.07
C MET A 1 -14.29 -10.20 11.96
N LEU A 2 -13.25 -9.51 11.50
CA LEU A 2 -12.78 -8.30 12.15
C LEU A 2 -13.74 -7.17 11.79
N THR A 3 -14.55 -6.73 12.75
CA THR A 3 -15.46 -5.59 12.57
C THR A 3 -14.83 -4.35 13.18
N GLN A 4 -14.55 -3.34 12.35
CA GLN A 4 -14.22 -1.99 12.83
C GLN A 4 -15.47 -1.37 13.45
N ARG A 5 -15.35 -0.81 14.66
CA ARG A 5 -16.47 -0.22 15.41
C ARG A 5 -16.52 1.31 15.30
N ASP A 6 -15.40 1.92 14.97
CA ASP A 6 -15.20 3.37 14.90
C ASP A 6 -14.02 3.69 13.99
N ALA A 7 -13.67 4.97 13.87
CA ALA A 7 -12.65 5.47 12.96
C ALA A 7 -11.19 5.29 13.46
N ARG A 8 -10.97 4.76 14.67
CA ARG A 8 -9.64 4.80 15.33
C ARG A 8 -8.52 4.25 14.46
N VAL A 9 -8.72 3.14 13.76
CA VAL A 9 -7.67 2.55 12.90
C VAL A 9 -7.27 3.49 11.76
N ILE A 10 -8.23 4.20 11.20
CA ILE A 10 -8.01 5.15 10.11
C ILE A 10 -7.35 6.44 10.65
N GLU A 11 -7.73 6.88 11.84
CA GLU A 11 -7.14 8.05 12.54
C GLU A 11 -5.70 7.82 13.01
N LEU A 12 -5.26 6.56 13.10
CA LEU A 12 -3.89 6.21 13.48
C LEU A 12 -2.89 6.28 12.33
N LEU A 13 -3.32 6.34 11.05
CA LEU A 13 -2.41 6.38 9.90
C LEU A 13 -1.37 7.53 9.95
N PRO A 14 -1.71 8.76 10.36
CA PRO A 14 -0.73 9.85 10.53
C PRO A 14 0.35 9.58 11.59
N HIS A 15 0.13 8.60 12.46
CA HIS A 15 1.05 8.22 13.53
C HIS A 15 2.10 7.20 13.07
N ILE A 16 1.97 6.61 11.87
CA ILE A 16 3.02 5.77 11.29
C ILE A 16 4.23 6.64 10.95
N LYS A 17 5.38 6.38 11.59
CA LYS A 17 6.62 7.18 11.44
C LYS A 17 7.73 6.48 10.67
N VAL A 18 7.53 5.21 10.33
CA VAL A 18 8.50 4.42 9.55
C VAL A 18 8.22 4.56 8.05
N PRO A 19 9.23 4.41 7.18
CA PRO A 19 9.03 4.34 5.74
C PRO A 19 7.95 3.32 5.39
N SER A 20 7.05 3.68 4.48
CA SER A 20 5.88 2.87 4.14
C SER A 20 5.69 2.83 2.63
N LEU A 21 5.51 1.63 2.08
CA LEU A 21 5.16 1.40 0.68
C LEU A 21 3.79 0.72 0.61
N ILE A 22 2.88 1.32 -0.15
CA ILE A 22 1.56 0.76 -0.46
C ILE A 22 1.62 0.24 -1.90
N VAL A 23 1.32 -1.05 -2.09
CA VAL A 23 1.27 -1.69 -3.41
C VAL A 23 -0.15 -2.21 -3.63
N VAL A 24 -0.77 -1.83 -4.74
CA VAL A 24 -2.14 -2.24 -5.10
C VAL A 24 -2.23 -2.54 -6.60
N GLY A 25 -3.06 -3.51 -6.97
CA GLY A 25 -3.32 -3.83 -8.37
C GLY A 25 -4.32 -2.86 -8.99
N ALA A 26 -4.12 -2.50 -10.26
CA ALA A 26 -5.02 -1.59 -10.98
C ALA A 26 -6.45 -2.14 -11.13
N ASP A 27 -6.60 -3.47 -11.11
CA ASP A 27 -7.88 -4.17 -11.23
C ASP A 27 -8.49 -4.48 -9.85
N ASP A 28 -7.78 -4.19 -8.74
CA ASP A 28 -8.30 -4.30 -7.37
C ASP A 28 -9.16 -3.08 -6.99
N THR A 29 -10.18 -2.83 -7.82
CA THR A 29 -11.04 -1.63 -7.73
C THR A 29 -11.63 -1.36 -6.35
N PRO A 30 -12.00 -2.35 -5.50
CA PRO A 30 -12.50 -2.07 -4.15
C PRO A 30 -11.46 -1.45 -3.21
N PHE A 31 -10.16 -1.64 -3.49
CA PHE A 31 -9.07 -1.23 -2.61
C PHE A 31 -8.33 0.02 -3.08
N LEU A 32 -8.48 0.44 -4.34
CA LEU A 32 -7.82 1.64 -4.88
C LEU A 32 -8.05 2.89 -4.02
N ALA A 33 -9.30 3.18 -3.65
CA ALA A 33 -9.63 4.36 -2.84
C ALA A 33 -9.04 4.27 -1.42
N ALA A 34 -8.97 3.06 -0.85
CA ALA A 34 -8.36 2.85 0.47
C ALA A 34 -6.84 3.04 0.40
N SER A 35 -6.18 2.52 -0.64
CA SER A 35 -4.76 2.71 -0.89
C SER A 35 -4.40 4.18 -1.11
N ASP A 36 -5.23 4.93 -1.85
CA ASP A 36 -5.10 6.38 -2.03
C ASP A 36 -5.19 7.11 -0.70
N TYR A 37 -6.19 6.75 0.11
CA TYR A 37 -6.37 7.33 1.43
C TYR A 37 -5.16 7.07 2.33
N MET A 38 -4.63 5.85 2.36
CA MET A 38 -3.44 5.50 3.13
C MET A 38 -2.22 6.31 2.67
N ALA A 39 -2.01 6.44 1.35
CA ALA A 39 -0.88 7.18 0.79
C ALA A 39 -0.92 8.67 1.16
N VAL A 40 -2.12 9.26 1.24
CA VAL A 40 -2.31 10.65 1.66
C VAL A 40 -2.10 10.85 3.16
N LYS A 41 -2.47 9.86 3.99
CA LYS A 41 -2.47 10.01 5.45
C LYS A 41 -1.19 9.57 6.14
N ILE A 42 -0.46 8.61 5.58
CA ILE A 42 0.80 8.15 6.15
C ILE A 42 1.92 9.12 5.72
N PRO A 43 2.62 9.79 6.65
CA PRO A 43 3.70 10.71 6.32
C PRO A 43 4.82 10.00 5.54
N GLY A 44 5.15 10.51 4.36
CA GLY A 44 6.23 9.97 3.54
C GLY A 44 5.92 8.62 2.87
N ALA A 45 4.67 8.16 2.88
CA ALA A 45 4.31 6.93 2.19
C ALA A 45 4.46 7.06 0.68
N GLN A 46 4.93 5.97 0.08
CA GLN A 46 4.97 5.77 -1.37
C GLN A 46 3.82 4.86 -1.76
N LYS A 47 3.24 5.08 -2.94
CA LYS A 47 2.18 4.23 -3.49
C LYS A 47 2.53 3.82 -4.91
N VAL A 48 2.42 2.53 -5.19
CA VAL A 48 2.58 1.95 -6.52
C VAL A 48 1.30 1.23 -6.91
N VAL A 49 0.77 1.57 -8.08
CA VAL A 49 -0.36 0.86 -8.69
C VAL A 49 0.19 0.00 -9.83
N ILE A 50 0.00 -1.31 -9.74
CA ILE A 50 0.53 -2.26 -10.72
C ILE A 50 -0.55 -2.57 -11.77
N PRO A 51 -0.30 -2.33 -13.07
CA PRO A 51 -1.28 -2.58 -14.12
C PRO A 51 -1.53 -4.08 -14.30
N ALA A 52 -2.72 -4.46 -14.80
CA ALA A 52 -3.11 -5.85 -15.07
C ALA A 52 -2.90 -6.80 -13.87
N ALA A 53 -3.27 -6.33 -12.68
CA ALA A 53 -3.20 -7.06 -11.42
C ALA A 53 -4.44 -6.76 -10.57
N GLY A 54 -5.02 -7.80 -9.98
CA GLY A 54 -6.11 -7.71 -9.01
C GLY A 54 -5.58 -7.72 -7.58
N HIS A 55 -6.30 -8.40 -6.69
CA HIS A 55 -6.04 -8.39 -5.25
C HIS A 55 -4.68 -9.00 -4.88
N SER A 56 -4.29 -10.07 -5.57
CA SER A 56 -3.03 -10.79 -5.32
C SER A 56 -1.93 -10.29 -6.24
N VAL A 57 -1.53 -9.03 -6.08
CA VAL A 57 -0.60 -8.33 -6.99
C VAL A 57 0.71 -9.10 -7.23
N ASN A 58 1.24 -9.73 -6.19
CA ASN A 58 2.47 -10.52 -6.26
C ASN A 58 2.32 -11.84 -7.03
N ILE A 59 1.09 -12.31 -7.27
CA ILE A 59 0.78 -13.49 -8.08
C ILE A 59 0.49 -13.08 -9.51
N ASP A 60 -0.31 -12.02 -9.70
CA ASP A 60 -0.74 -11.58 -11.03
C ASP A 60 0.41 -10.95 -11.82
N GLN A 61 1.28 -10.19 -11.15
CA GLN A 61 2.39 -9.45 -11.75
C GLN A 61 3.66 -9.59 -10.88
N PRO A 62 4.27 -10.78 -10.80
CA PRO A 62 5.38 -11.05 -9.87
C PRO A 62 6.60 -10.17 -10.12
N GLU A 63 6.96 -9.94 -11.39
CA GLU A 63 8.10 -9.10 -11.76
C GLU A 63 7.88 -7.64 -11.37
N ALA A 64 6.73 -7.06 -11.75
CA ALA A 64 6.39 -5.68 -11.40
C ALA A 64 6.28 -5.47 -9.88
N PHE A 65 5.80 -6.48 -9.14
CA PHE A 65 5.77 -6.44 -7.68
C PHE A 65 7.19 -6.40 -7.08
N VAL A 66 8.09 -7.26 -7.57
CA VAL A 66 9.50 -7.27 -7.14
C VAL A 66 10.20 -5.95 -7.48
N ASP A 67 9.92 -5.37 -8.65
CA ASP A 67 10.47 -4.09 -9.09
C ASP A 67 9.96 -2.92 -8.24
N ALA A 68 8.74 -3.00 -7.69
CA ALA A 68 8.22 -2.01 -6.75
C ALA A 68 8.85 -2.14 -5.35
N VAL A 69 9.00 -3.36 -4.85
CA VAL A 69 9.42 -3.63 -3.46
C VAL A 69 10.94 -3.54 -3.29
N THR A 70 11.72 -4.06 -4.23
CA THR A 70 13.18 -4.18 -4.09
C THR A 70 13.88 -2.82 -3.90
N PRO A 71 13.58 -1.78 -4.70
CA PRO A 71 14.18 -0.46 -4.50
C PRO A 71 13.79 0.19 -3.17
N PHE A 72 12.54 -0.01 -2.73
CA PHE A 72 12.08 0.50 -1.44
C PHE A 72 12.90 -0.10 -0.30
N LEU A 73 13.07 -1.43 -0.28
CA LEU A 73 13.85 -2.13 0.74
C LEU A 73 15.33 -1.72 0.76
N LYS A 74 15.94 -1.51 -0.42
CA LYS A 74 17.35 -1.10 -0.54
C LYS A 74 17.61 0.33 -0.05
N ASN A 75 16.58 1.17 -0.02
CA ASN A 75 16.68 2.59 0.35
C ASN A 75 16.11 2.88 1.76
N LEU A 76 15.87 1.84 2.57
CA LEU A 76 15.48 2.05 3.97
C LEU A 76 16.66 2.66 4.77
N PRO A 77 16.37 3.60 5.68
CA PRO A 77 17.37 4.08 6.64
C PRO A 77 17.79 2.94 7.57
N GLU A 78 19.06 2.97 8.00
CA GLU A 78 19.61 2.03 9.01
C GLU A 78 18.90 2.13 10.37
#